data_AF-A0A1S2JWM7-F1
#
_entry.id   AF-A0A1S2JWM7-F1
#
_cell.length_a   1.000
_cell.length_b   1.000
_cell.length_c   1.000
_cell.angle_alpha   90.00
_cell.angle_beta   90.00
_cell.angle_gamma   90.00
#
_symmetry.space_group_name_H-M   'P 1'
#
loop_
_entity.id
_entity.type
_entity.pdbx_description
1 polymer ?
#
loop_
_entity_poly.entity_id
_entity_poly.type
_entity_poly.pdbx_seq_one_letter_code
_entity_poly.pdbx_strand_id
1 'polypeptide(L)'
;MQGNLRAWSPEKSGWGSTDFATMCSVRKQQEPDAGVLSLSYGSSYAGFDFYQKSDERGIVPVNDDVLLSRPYSWDPTAYWVIIRCRMADAPAEQADRAPVIGMLTDGLTRDRDPRVHFAHLLHSAQVMVKALGCTNAPAVPDQPPASVA
;
A
#
# COMPACT_ATOMS: atom_id res chain seq x y z
N MET A 1 13.81 12.35 5.32
CA MET A 1 12.52 12.89 5.83
C MET A 1 11.69 11.70 6.29
N GLN A 2 11.07 11.76 7.47
CA GLN A 2 10.11 10.74 7.89
C GLN A 2 8.78 11.04 7.21
N GLY A 3 8.21 10.07 6.47
CA GLY A 3 6.90 10.23 5.84
C GLY A 3 5.84 10.47 6.92
N ASN A 4 5.14 11.60 6.83
CA ASN A 4 4.02 11.90 7.72
C ASN A 4 2.71 11.60 6.99
N LEU A 5 2.12 10.44 7.30
CA LEU A 5 0.83 10.01 6.75
C LEU A 5 -0.28 11.06 6.97
N ARG A 6 -0.18 11.88 8.03
CA ARG A 6 -1.15 12.93 8.36
C ARG A 6 -0.91 14.26 7.67
N ALA A 7 0.25 14.49 7.06
CA ALA A 7 0.64 15.79 6.49
C ALA A 7 0.08 16.04 5.08
N TRP A 8 -1.06 15.44 4.73
CA TRP A 8 -1.68 15.65 3.43
C TRP A 8 -2.05 17.12 3.23
N SER A 9 -1.75 17.65 2.05
CA SER A 9 -2.19 18.96 1.59
C SER A 9 -2.75 18.82 0.17
N PRO A 10 -3.98 19.31 -0.10
CA PRO A 10 -4.60 19.21 -1.41
C PRO A 10 -3.78 19.89 -2.52
N GLU A 11 -2.99 20.90 -2.15
CA GLU A 11 -2.12 21.65 -3.05
C GLU A 11 -0.85 20.88 -3.46
N LYS A 12 -0.52 19.81 -2.74
CA LYS A 12 0.59 18.91 -3.08
C LYS A 12 0.15 17.72 -3.93
N SER A 13 -1.13 17.62 -4.31
CA SER A 13 -1.63 16.56 -5.19
C SER A 13 -1.01 16.66 -6.60
N GLY A 14 -0.58 15.53 -7.19
CA GLY A 14 0.13 15.53 -8.47
C GLY A 14 1.05 14.32 -8.71
N TRP A 15 1.95 14.42 -9.68
CA TRP A 15 2.99 13.42 -9.92
C TRP A 15 4.17 13.69 -8.98
N GLY A 16 4.32 12.87 -7.93
CA GLY A 16 5.40 12.96 -6.96
C GLY A 16 5.72 11.61 -6.34
N SER A 17 6.93 11.46 -5.79
CA SER A 17 7.35 10.25 -5.08
C SER A 17 6.60 10.15 -3.76
N THR A 18 5.74 9.15 -3.58
CA THR A 18 5.12 8.83 -2.29
C THR A 18 6.19 8.70 -1.21
N ASP A 19 6.12 9.54 -0.17
CA ASP A 19 7.02 9.43 0.98
C ASP A 19 6.54 8.29 1.87
N PHE A 20 7.23 7.16 1.79
CA PHE A 20 6.96 5.99 2.62
C PHE A 20 7.69 6.10 3.97
N ALA A 21 6.97 5.83 5.05
CA ALA A 21 7.54 5.51 6.34
C ALA A 21 7.65 3.99 6.49
N THR A 22 8.84 3.48 6.78
CA THR A 22 9.04 2.06 7.08
C THR A 22 8.48 1.74 8.46
N MET A 23 7.50 0.84 8.51
CA MET A 23 6.88 0.37 9.75
C MET A 23 7.70 -0.77 10.36
N CYS A 24 8.16 -1.69 9.51
CA CYS A 24 8.95 -2.84 9.91
C CYS A 24 9.93 -3.22 8.80
N SER A 25 11.12 -3.68 9.18
CA SER A 25 12.10 -4.23 8.25
C SER A 25 12.95 -5.30 8.92
N VAL A 26 13.10 -6.43 8.23
CA VAL A 26 14.02 -7.51 8.54
C VAL A 26 14.97 -7.66 7.35
N ARG A 27 16.27 -7.74 7.61
CA ARG A 27 17.31 -7.87 6.59
C ARG A 27 18.31 -8.95 6.97
N LYS A 28 18.75 -9.75 6.00
CA LYS A 28 19.94 -10.59 6.16
C LYS A 28 21.19 -9.71 6.03
N GLN A 29 22.08 -9.73 7.02
CA GLN A 29 23.38 -9.08 6.89
C GLN A 29 24.38 -10.02 6.21
N GLN A 30 25.18 -9.46 5.29
CA GLN A 30 26.43 -10.03 4.76
C GLN A 30 26.33 -11.41 4.08
N GLU A 31 25.41 -11.57 3.12
CA GLU A 31 25.44 -12.70 2.17
C GLU A 31 25.22 -12.22 0.74
N PRO A 32 25.72 -12.95 -0.28
CA PRO A 32 25.52 -12.59 -1.70
C PRO A 32 24.04 -12.56 -2.12
N ASP A 33 23.15 -13.27 -1.39
CA ASP A 33 21.70 -13.25 -1.57
C ASP A 33 20.98 -12.41 -0.50
N ALA A 34 21.56 -11.27 -0.10
CA ALA A 34 20.98 -10.39 0.92
C ALA A 34 19.61 -9.85 0.49
N GLY A 35 18.54 -10.48 0.98
CA GLY A 35 17.16 -10.05 0.82
C GLY A 35 16.68 -9.16 1.96
N VAL A 36 15.63 -8.37 1.68
CA VAL A 36 14.89 -7.59 2.68
C VAL A 36 13.43 -8.02 2.70
N LEU A 37 12.87 -8.15 3.89
CA LEU A 37 11.43 -8.13 4.11
C LEU A 37 11.11 -6.79 4.75
N SER A 38 10.35 -5.94 4.08
CA SER A 38 9.98 -4.63 4.62
C SER A 38 8.53 -4.28 4.35
N LEU A 39 7.94 -3.58 5.31
CA LEU A 39 6.59 -3.06 5.25
C LEU A 39 6.65 -1.56 5.47
N SER A 40 6.11 -0.80 4.51
CA SER A 40 6.10 0.65 4.56
C SER A 40 4.73 1.22 4.18
N TYR A 41 4.39 2.38 4.73
CA TYR A 41 3.15 3.09 4.42
C TYR A 41 3.41 4.55 4.07
N GLY A 42 2.66 5.06 3.10
CA GLY A 42 2.73 6.45 2.65
C GLY A 42 1.37 6.98 2.20
N SER A 43 1.26 8.30 2.07
CA SER A 43 0.11 8.93 1.40
C SER A 43 0.41 9.05 -0.08
N SER A 44 -0.49 8.57 -0.94
CA SER A 44 -0.34 8.78 -2.37
C SER A 44 -0.48 10.24 -2.76
N TYR A 45 0.26 10.65 -3.79
CA TYR A 45 0.03 11.92 -4.49
C TYR A 45 -0.97 11.79 -5.64
N ALA A 46 -1.24 10.55 -6.09
CA ALA A 46 -2.25 10.22 -7.09
C ALA A 46 -3.55 9.78 -6.42
N GLY A 47 -4.68 10.21 -6.98
CA GLY A 47 -6.00 9.81 -6.48
C GLY A 47 -6.31 8.33 -6.68
N PHE A 48 -7.26 7.81 -5.91
CA PHE A 48 -7.71 6.41 -5.99
C PHE A 48 -8.20 6.03 -7.40
N ASP A 49 -8.96 6.92 -8.03
CA ASP A 49 -9.46 6.79 -9.41
C ASP A 49 -8.36 6.59 -10.45
N PHE A 50 -7.18 7.18 -10.22
CA PHE A 50 -6.04 7.00 -11.12
C PHE A 50 -5.56 5.56 -11.12
N TYR A 51 -5.51 4.91 -9.94
CA TYR A 51 -5.18 3.49 -9.84
C TYR A 51 -6.28 2.63 -10.43
N GLN A 52 -7.54 2.92 -10.12
CA GLN A 52 -8.68 2.14 -10.59
C GLN A 52 -8.77 2.08 -12.13
N LYS A 53 -8.34 3.15 -12.82
CA LYS A 53 -8.36 3.27 -14.29
C LYS A 53 -7.05 2.86 -14.95
N SER A 54 -6.04 2.42 -14.18
CA SER A 54 -4.71 2.10 -14.71
C SER A 54 -4.60 0.63 -15.06
N ASP A 55 -4.66 0.33 -16.37
CA ASP A 55 -4.44 -1.03 -16.89
C ASP A 55 -2.97 -1.48 -16.80
N GLU A 56 -2.04 -0.53 -16.73
CA GLU A 56 -0.59 -0.81 -16.77
C GLU A 56 0.00 -1.33 -15.45
N ARG A 57 -0.75 -1.25 -14.34
CA ARG A 57 -0.22 -1.45 -12.98
C ARG A 57 -0.59 -2.79 -12.34
N GLY A 58 -1.16 -3.71 -13.12
CA GLY A 58 -1.63 -5.00 -12.59
C GLY A 58 -2.56 -4.81 -11.39
N ILE A 59 -3.44 -3.81 -11.47
CA ILE A 59 -4.38 -3.45 -10.41
C ILE A 59 -5.46 -4.51 -10.34
N VAL A 60 -5.69 -5.01 -9.12
CA VAL A 60 -6.75 -5.95 -8.80
C VAL A 60 -7.71 -5.25 -7.85
N PRO A 61 -8.90 -4.85 -8.31
CA PRO A 61 -9.94 -4.34 -7.43
C PRO A 61 -10.36 -5.41 -6.45
N VAL A 62 -10.36 -5.08 -5.16
CA VAL A 62 -10.83 -5.96 -4.10
C VAL A 62 -12.27 -5.61 -3.75
N ASN A 63 -12.54 -4.31 -3.58
CA ASN A 63 -13.84 -3.69 -3.40
C ASN A 63 -13.72 -2.17 -3.67
N ASP A 64 -14.73 -1.39 -3.28
CA ASP A 64 -14.76 0.06 -3.51
C ASP A 64 -13.71 0.84 -2.71
N ASP A 65 -13.14 0.27 -1.64
CA ASP A 65 -12.18 0.95 -0.76
C ASP A 65 -10.73 0.49 -0.96
N VAL A 66 -10.54 -0.69 -1.55
CA VAL A 66 -9.26 -1.39 -1.57
C VAL A 66 -8.90 -1.88 -2.96
N LEU A 67 -7.71 -1.51 -3.40
CA LEU A 67 -7.05 -2.06 -4.59
C LEU A 67 -5.77 -2.75 -4.17
N LEU A 68 -5.43 -3.82 -4.89
CA LEU A 68 -4.11 -4.45 -4.83
C LEU A 68 -3.36 -4.16 -6.13
N SER A 69 -2.04 -4.06 -6.08
CA SER A 69 -1.19 -3.95 -7.26
C SER A 69 -0.11 -5.02 -7.18
N ARG A 70 0.00 -5.80 -8.25
CA ARG A 70 1.05 -6.82 -8.41
C ARG A 70 2.43 -6.17 -8.46
N PRO A 71 3.51 -6.95 -8.28
CA PRO A 71 4.87 -6.44 -8.38
C PRO A 71 5.10 -5.67 -9.66
N TYR A 72 5.60 -4.45 -9.48
CA TYR A 72 5.89 -3.57 -10.60
C TYR A 72 7.16 -4.04 -11.30
N SER A 73 7.27 -3.84 -12.61
CA SER A 73 8.40 -4.33 -13.42
C SER A 73 9.79 -3.86 -12.96
N TRP A 74 9.91 -2.72 -12.26
CA TRP A 74 11.18 -2.23 -11.73
C TRP A 74 11.55 -2.82 -10.37
N ASP A 75 10.58 -3.37 -9.62
CA ASP A 75 10.82 -4.14 -8.40
C ASP A 75 9.87 -5.34 -8.34
N PRO A 76 10.32 -6.53 -8.80
CA PRO A 76 9.50 -7.74 -8.81
C PRO A 76 9.22 -8.29 -7.41
N THR A 77 9.74 -7.65 -6.35
CA THR A 77 9.53 -8.05 -4.95
C THR A 77 8.54 -7.16 -4.20
N ALA A 78 8.01 -6.11 -4.83
CA ALA A 78 7.18 -5.10 -4.17
C ALA A 78 5.67 -5.23 -4.45
N TYR A 79 4.87 -5.57 -3.45
CA TYR A 79 3.42 -5.68 -3.51
C TYR A 79 2.75 -4.47 -2.87
N TRP A 80 1.72 -3.90 -3.51
CA TRP A 80 1.06 -2.71 -2.97
C TRP A 80 -0.42 -2.96 -2.64
N VAL A 81 -0.88 -2.26 -1.60
CA VAL A 81 -2.30 -2.09 -1.27
C VAL A 81 -2.60 -0.60 -1.27
N ILE A 82 -3.67 -0.20 -1.93
CA ILE A 82 -4.15 1.18 -2.00
C ILE A 82 -5.50 1.23 -1.30
N ILE A 83 -5.64 2.12 -0.32
CA ILE A 83 -6.78 2.16 0.59
C ILE A 83 -7.38 3.57 0.58
N ARG A 84 -8.68 3.65 0.31
CA ARG A 84 -9.50 4.85 0.58
C ARG A 84 -9.59 5.05 2.09
N CYS A 85 -8.59 5.65 2.71
CA CYS A 85 -8.61 6.01 4.12
C CYS A 85 -8.72 7.52 4.28
N ARG A 86 -9.78 7.98 4.97
CA ARG A 86 -9.92 9.35 5.46
C ARG A 86 -9.60 9.40 6.95
N MET A 87 -8.46 9.95 7.30
CA MET A 87 -8.07 10.14 8.71
C MET A 87 -9.01 11.11 9.43
N ALA A 88 -9.03 11.03 10.77
CA ALA A 88 -9.71 12.05 11.59
C ALA A 88 -9.15 13.45 11.26
N ASP A 89 -10.04 14.44 11.22
CA ASP A 89 -9.75 15.86 10.92
C ASP A 89 -9.25 16.15 9.50
N ALA A 90 -9.18 15.14 8.62
CA ALA A 90 -8.86 15.35 7.22
C ALA A 90 -10.11 15.74 6.40
N PRO A 91 -9.95 16.56 5.34
CA PRO A 91 -11.01 16.85 4.39
C PRO A 91 -11.63 15.59 3.76
N ALA A 92 -12.90 15.69 3.37
CA ALA A 92 -13.68 14.56 2.88
C ALA A 92 -13.05 13.90 1.65
N GLU A 93 -12.39 14.69 0.81
CA GLU A 93 -11.80 14.26 -0.45
C GLU A 93 -10.47 13.51 -0.28
N GLN A 94 -9.90 13.44 0.93
CA GLN A 94 -8.62 12.78 1.17
C GLN A 94 -8.64 11.32 0.69
N ALA A 95 -9.70 10.58 1.02
CA ALA A 95 -9.82 9.17 0.64
C ALA A 95 -9.67 8.94 -0.87
N ASP A 96 -10.18 9.86 -1.68
CA ASP A 96 -10.15 9.78 -3.13
C ASP A 96 -8.93 10.46 -3.76
N ARG A 97 -8.43 11.55 -3.18
CA ARG A 97 -7.36 12.36 -3.78
C ARG A 97 -5.97 11.99 -3.29
N ALA A 98 -5.88 11.34 -2.14
CA ALA A 98 -4.63 10.90 -1.52
C ALA A 98 -4.86 9.64 -0.67
N PRO A 99 -5.17 8.51 -1.32
CA PRO A 99 -5.32 7.24 -0.61
C PRO A 99 -4.02 6.84 0.09
N VAL A 100 -4.15 6.03 1.14
CA VAL A 100 -3.01 5.43 1.82
C VAL A 100 -2.49 4.27 0.99
N ILE A 101 -1.18 4.21 0.79
CA ILE A 101 -0.50 3.09 0.14
C ILE A 101 0.31 2.33 1.17
N GLY A 102 0.07 1.04 1.26
CA GLY A 102 0.98 0.09 1.91
C GLY A 102 1.82 -0.63 0.87
N MET A 103 3.10 -0.81 1.16
CA MET A 103 4.04 -1.55 0.32
C MET A 103 4.73 -2.64 1.15
N LEU A 104 4.64 -3.88 0.66
CA LEU A 104 5.41 -5.01 1.15
C LEU A 104 6.51 -5.32 0.12
N THR A 105 7.76 -5.25 0.53
CA THR A 105 8.90 -5.73 -0.26
C THR A 105 9.39 -7.03 0.37
N ASP A 106 9.42 -8.12 -0.39
CA ASP A 106 9.94 -9.42 0.09
C ASP A 106 10.94 -10.03 -0.90
N GLY A 107 12.22 -9.74 -0.67
CA GLY A 107 13.34 -10.47 -1.25
C GLY A 107 13.95 -11.49 -0.30
N LEU A 108 13.43 -11.62 0.93
CA LEU A 108 14.06 -12.39 2.01
C LEU A 108 13.53 -13.81 2.09
N THR A 109 12.21 -14.01 2.00
CA THR A 109 11.59 -15.33 2.18
C THR A 109 11.72 -16.21 0.93
N ARG A 110 11.92 -15.58 -0.24
CA ARG A 110 11.90 -16.19 -1.56
C ARG A 110 10.55 -16.83 -1.91
N ASP A 111 9.49 -16.53 -1.16
CA ASP A 111 8.14 -16.89 -1.54
C ASP A 111 7.83 -16.24 -2.90
N ARG A 112 7.09 -16.95 -3.74
CA ARG A 112 6.70 -16.50 -5.08
C ARG A 112 5.21 -16.45 -5.28
N ASP A 113 4.42 -16.89 -4.30
CA ASP A 113 2.96 -16.86 -4.37
C ASP A 113 2.47 -15.45 -4.02
N PRO A 114 1.89 -14.70 -4.98
CA PRO A 114 1.34 -13.38 -4.72
C PRO A 114 0.27 -13.40 -3.64
N ARG A 115 -0.49 -14.49 -3.50
CA ARG A 115 -1.57 -14.61 -2.52
C ARG A 115 -1.05 -14.57 -1.09
N VAL A 116 0.11 -15.17 -0.83
CA VAL A 116 0.75 -15.14 0.49
C VAL A 116 1.15 -13.71 0.86
N HIS A 117 1.84 -13.02 -0.05
CA HIS A 117 2.26 -11.64 0.14
C HIS A 117 1.08 -10.70 0.35
N PHE A 118 0.02 -10.82 -0.47
CA PHE A 118 -1.17 -10.01 -0.31
C PHE A 118 -1.95 -10.32 0.96
N ALA A 119 -1.98 -11.57 1.43
CA ALA A 119 -2.58 -11.89 2.73
C ALA A 119 -1.86 -11.17 3.88
N HIS A 120 -0.52 -11.18 3.88
CA HIS A 120 0.26 -10.42 4.87
C HIS A 120 0.03 -8.91 4.76
N LEU A 121 -0.01 -8.37 3.54
CA LEU A 121 -0.19 -6.95 3.30
C LEU A 121 -1.61 -6.48 3.68
N LEU A 122 -2.64 -7.28 3.39
CA LEU A 122 -4.03 -7.02 3.79
C LEU A 122 -4.19 -7.05 5.31
N HIS A 123 -3.60 -8.04 5.98
CA HIS A 123 -3.60 -8.09 7.44
C HIS A 123 -2.96 -6.83 8.04
N SER A 124 -1.80 -6.43 7.52
CA SER A 124 -1.15 -5.17 7.93
C SER A 124 -2.03 -3.95 7.65
N ALA A 125 -2.70 -3.90 6.49
CA ALA A 125 -3.60 -2.81 6.12
C ALA A 125 -4.78 -2.67 7.09
N GLN A 126 -5.34 -3.77 7.59
CA GLN A 126 -6.38 -3.74 8.63
C GLN A 126 -5.88 -3.07 9.91
N VAL A 127 -4.66 -3.39 10.33
CA VAL A 127 -4.03 -2.78 11.51
C VAL A 127 -3.83 -1.28 11.26
N MET A 128 -3.32 -0.90 10.09
CA MET A 128 -3.07 0.49 9.75
C MET A 128 -4.34 1.33 9.65
N VAL A 129 -5.41 0.81 9.06
CA VAL A 129 -6.71 1.51 8.98
C VAL A 129 -7.23 1.85 10.38
N LYS A 130 -7.09 0.92 11.33
CA LYS A 130 -7.46 1.14 12.74
C LYS A 130 -6.53 2.15 13.41
N ALA A 131 -5.22 2.01 13.23
CA ALA A 131 -4.22 2.88 13.85
C ALA A 131 -4.29 4.34 13.35
N LEU A 132 -4.63 4.53 12.08
CA LEU A 132 -4.84 5.85 11.48
C LEU A 132 -6.20 6.46 11.85
N GLY A 133 -7.12 5.68 12.41
CA GLY A 133 -8.46 6.13 12.75
C GLY A 133 -9.26 6.56 11.52
N CYS A 134 -9.21 5.76 10.45
CA CYS A 134 -9.94 6.09 9.21
C CYS A 134 -11.44 6.17 9.50
N THR A 135 -12.01 7.36 9.35
CA THR A 135 -13.40 7.68 9.73
C THR A 135 -14.44 7.15 8.74
N ASN A 136 -14.02 6.83 7.51
CA ASN A 136 -14.86 6.18 6.50
C ASN A 136 -14.82 4.64 6.58
N ALA A 137 -14.10 4.07 7.55
CA ALA A 137 -14.06 2.65 7.85
C ALA A 137 -13.91 1.72 6.62
N PRO A 138 -12.81 1.87 5.82
CA PRO A 138 -12.62 1.09 4.61
C PRO A 138 -12.60 -0.42 4.90
N ALA A 139 -13.33 -1.18 4.08
CA ALA A 139 -13.47 -2.62 4.28
C ALA A 139 -12.25 -3.40 3.74
N VAL A 140 -11.24 -3.63 4.57
CA VAL A 140 -10.06 -4.43 4.19
C VAL A 140 -10.31 -5.92 4.51
N PRO A 141 -10.38 -6.82 3.51
CA PRO A 141 -10.64 -8.24 3.77
C PRO A 141 -9.41 -8.96 4.34
N ASP A 142 -9.64 -10.10 4.99
CA ASP A 142 -8.57 -10.94 5.57
C ASP A 142 -7.74 -11.68 4.52
N GLN A 143 -8.28 -11.85 3.31
CA GLN A 143 -7.69 -12.68 2.25
C GLN A 143 -7.80 -11.99 0.89
N PRO A 144 -6.82 -12.19 -0.01
CA PRO A 144 -6.89 -11.66 -1.36
C PRO A 144 -8.01 -12.36 -2.17
N PRO A 145 -8.65 -11.64 -3.12
CA PRO A 145 -9.67 -12.22 -3.97
C PRO A 145 -9.11 -13.37 -4.83
N ALA A 146 -9.96 -14.27 -5.29
CA ALA A 146 -9.55 -15.43 -6.08
C ALA A 146 -8.86 -15.05 -7.41
N SER A 147 -9.07 -13.82 -7.91
CA SER A 147 -8.42 -13.26 -9.10
C SER A 147 -6.93 -12.98 -8.93
N VAL A 148 -6.42 -12.98 -7.70
CA VAL A 148 -4.98 -12.94 -7.42
C VAL A 148 -4.41 -14.33 -7.65
N ALA A 149 -3.51 -14.41 -8.63
CA ALA A 149 -2.75 -15.59 -9.04
C ALA A 149 -1.28 -15.23 -9.20
#